data_AF-A0A937ZQT4-F1
#
_entry.id   AF-A0A937ZQT4-F1
#
_cell.length_a   1.000
_cell.length_b   1.000
_cell.length_c   1.000
_cell.angle_alpha   90.00
_cell.angle_beta   90.00
_cell.angle_gamma   90.00
#
_symmetry.space_group_name_H-M   'P 1'
#
loop_
_entity.id
_entity.type
_entity.pdbx_description
1 polymer ?
#
loop_
_entity_poly.entity_id
_entity_poly.type
_entity_poly.pdbx_seq_one_letter_code
_entity_poly.pdbx_strand_id
1 'polypeptide(L)'
;MATETTRQHPWHMVEPSPWPIVGTVAALAMALGGIWYMKGGAIWGFLVGVAILAATFWGWLRDVVREANSGTFHTEPVRHGLRMGMVMFIASEVMFFFAFFWAFFHASMPILSKVAQESWPPPGIEPLETWTLPFLNTLILLTSGVTVTYAHHAIRAGLRKEFIRGLAATMVLGFLFLGLQAYEYSHAAFGFTD
;
A
#
# COMPACT_ATOMS: atom_id res chain seq x y z
N MET A 1 6.15 -47.35 8.19
CA MET A 1 7.15 -46.28 8.40
C MET A 1 7.45 -45.69 7.05
N ALA A 2 6.72 -44.66 6.64
CA ALA A 2 7.07 -43.91 5.43
C ALA A 2 8.37 -43.16 5.74
N THR A 3 9.39 -43.45 4.96
CA THR A 3 10.73 -42.89 5.03
C THR A 3 10.63 -41.37 5.04
N GLU A 4 11.20 -40.71 6.06
CA GLU A 4 11.41 -39.25 6.03
C GLU A 4 12.25 -38.93 4.80
N THR A 5 11.63 -38.42 3.74
CA THR A 5 12.36 -37.87 2.60
C THR A 5 13.06 -36.62 3.11
N THR A 6 14.35 -36.75 3.42
CA THR A 6 15.20 -35.64 3.84
C THR A 6 15.20 -34.58 2.75
N ARG A 7 14.78 -33.37 3.14
CA ARG A 7 14.68 -32.21 2.24
C ARG A 7 16.07 -31.86 1.70
N GLN A 8 16.27 -31.98 0.38
CA GLN A 8 17.59 -31.81 -0.25
C GLN A 8 17.91 -30.36 -0.66
N HIS A 9 16.96 -29.43 -0.56
CA HIS A 9 17.14 -28.04 -0.97
C HIS A 9 16.60 -27.05 0.08
N PRO A 10 17.12 -25.81 0.13
CA PRO A 10 16.73 -24.83 1.13
C PRO A 10 15.39 -24.13 0.84
N TRP A 11 14.78 -24.37 -0.33
CA TRP A 11 13.58 -23.67 -0.79
C TRP A 11 12.26 -24.16 -0.15
N HIS A 12 11.28 -23.25 -0.07
CA HIS A 12 9.92 -23.54 0.36
C HIS A 12 9.09 -24.17 -0.77
N MET A 13 8.67 -25.43 -0.60
CA MET A 13 7.68 -26.06 -1.47
C MET A 13 6.32 -25.81 -0.84
N VAL A 14 5.59 -24.83 -1.37
CA VAL A 14 4.28 -24.42 -0.84
C VAL A 14 3.25 -25.49 -1.19
N GLU A 15 2.40 -25.84 -0.23
CA GLU A 15 1.28 -26.75 -0.45
C GLU A 15 0.22 -26.11 -1.38
N PRO A 16 -0.59 -26.91 -2.09
CA PRO A 16 -1.67 -26.38 -2.91
C PRO A 16 -2.60 -25.47 -2.11
N SER A 17 -2.68 -24.19 -2.51
CA SER A 17 -3.47 -23.17 -1.83
C SER A 17 -4.64 -22.71 -2.71
N PRO A 18 -5.84 -22.50 -2.15
CA PRO A 18 -6.98 -21.99 -2.90
C PRO A 18 -6.92 -20.46 -3.13
N TRP A 19 -6.10 -19.72 -2.39
CA TRP A 19 -6.11 -18.26 -2.42
C TRP A 19 -5.82 -17.63 -3.79
N PRO A 20 -4.90 -18.16 -4.64
CA PRO A 20 -4.68 -17.62 -5.98
C PRO A 20 -5.93 -17.61 -6.85
N ILE A 21 -6.71 -18.71 -6.85
CA ILE A 21 -7.92 -18.79 -7.69
C ILE A 21 -9.05 -17.93 -7.11
N VAL A 22 -9.20 -17.90 -5.78
CA VAL A 22 -10.20 -17.04 -5.13
C VAL A 22 -9.90 -15.56 -5.40
N GLY A 23 -8.63 -15.14 -5.31
CA GLY A 23 -8.21 -13.77 -5.63
C GLY A 23 -8.41 -13.41 -7.10
N THR A 24 -8.20 -14.36 -8.02
CA THR A 24 -8.47 -14.15 -9.45
C THR A 24 -9.96 -13.91 -9.70
N VAL A 25 -10.83 -14.70 -9.07
CA VAL A 25 -12.29 -14.50 -9.13
C VAL A 25 -12.68 -13.15 -8.52
N ALA A 26 -12.05 -12.75 -7.40
CA ALA A 26 -12.28 -11.46 -6.78
C ALA A 26 -11.92 -10.29 -7.72
N ALA A 27 -10.75 -10.35 -8.35
CA ALA A 27 -10.31 -9.33 -9.30
C ALA A 27 -11.24 -9.24 -10.52
N LEU A 28 -11.69 -10.38 -11.06
CA LEU A 28 -12.64 -10.41 -12.16
C LEU A 28 -14.00 -9.82 -11.76
N ALA A 29 -14.51 -10.16 -10.57
CA ALA A 29 -15.74 -9.61 -10.03
C ALA A 29 -15.65 -8.09 -9.84
N MET A 30 -14.52 -7.59 -9.33
CA MET A 30 -14.26 -6.15 -9.23
C MET A 30 -14.23 -5.48 -10.60
N ALA A 31 -13.54 -6.06 -11.59
CA ALA A 31 -13.44 -5.48 -12.92
C ALA A 31 -14.81 -5.40 -13.62
N LEU A 32 -15.55 -6.51 -13.67
CA LEU A 32 -16.88 -6.56 -14.29
C LEU A 32 -17.91 -5.71 -13.52
N GLY A 33 -17.88 -5.75 -12.19
CA GLY A 33 -18.75 -4.95 -11.33
C GLY A 33 -18.48 -3.45 -11.45
N GLY A 34 -17.21 -3.06 -11.56
CA GLY A 34 -16.80 -1.67 -11.79
C GLY A 34 -17.27 -1.15 -13.16
N ILE A 35 -17.07 -1.94 -14.22
CA ILE A 35 -17.58 -1.61 -15.56
C ILE A 35 -19.11 -1.47 -15.55
N TRP A 36 -19.81 -2.39 -14.88
CA TRP A 36 -21.27 -2.32 -14.79
C TRP A 36 -21.74 -1.06 -14.04
N TYR A 37 -21.10 -0.73 -12.93
CA TYR A 37 -21.38 0.49 -12.17
C TYR A 37 -21.16 1.75 -13.00
N MET A 38 -20.02 1.86 -13.70
CA MET A 38 -19.72 3.01 -14.56
C MET A 38 -20.70 3.16 -15.74
N LYS A 39 -21.40 2.08 -16.13
CA LYS A 39 -22.46 2.10 -17.16
C LYS A 39 -23.87 2.29 -16.58
N GLY A 40 -24.00 2.71 -15.32
CA GLY A 40 -25.28 2.99 -14.66
C GLY A 40 -25.91 1.78 -13.96
N GLY A 41 -25.19 0.67 -13.84
CA GLY A 41 -25.58 -0.49 -13.04
C GLY A 41 -25.38 -0.28 -11.55
N ALA A 42 -25.78 -1.28 -10.75
CA ALA A 42 -25.60 -1.22 -9.29
C ALA A 42 -24.15 -1.53 -8.89
N ILE A 43 -23.66 -0.85 -7.84
CA ILE A 43 -22.28 -1.01 -7.34
C ILE A 43 -22.02 -2.37 -6.65
N TRP A 44 -23.06 -3.15 -6.36
CA TRP A 44 -22.98 -4.39 -5.57
C TRP A 44 -21.97 -5.39 -6.13
N GLY A 45 -21.88 -5.54 -7.47
CA GLY A 45 -20.90 -6.45 -8.08
C GLY A 45 -19.45 -6.09 -7.72
N PHE A 46 -19.14 -4.79 -7.73
CA PHE A 46 -17.82 -4.30 -7.31
C PHE A 46 -17.57 -4.53 -5.82
N LEU A 47 -18.54 -4.20 -4.96
CA LEU A 47 -18.41 -4.37 -3.51
C LEU A 47 -18.25 -5.84 -3.10
N VAL A 48 -18.95 -6.76 -3.75
CA VAL A 48 -18.77 -8.21 -3.56
C VAL A 48 -17.35 -8.62 -3.94
N GLY A 49 -16.84 -8.15 -5.09
CA GLY A 49 -15.46 -8.39 -5.49
C GLY A 49 -14.44 -7.88 -4.46
N VAL A 50 -14.63 -6.66 -3.94
CA VAL A 50 -13.79 -6.09 -2.87
C VAL A 50 -13.83 -6.94 -1.61
N ALA A 51 -15.01 -7.42 -1.19
CA ALA A 51 -15.15 -8.25 -0.01
C ALA A 51 -14.41 -9.60 -0.17
N ILE A 52 -14.54 -10.26 -1.32
CA ILE A 52 -13.82 -11.51 -1.61
C ILE A 52 -12.30 -11.26 -1.66
N LEU A 53 -11.86 -10.14 -2.24
CA LEU A 53 -10.44 -9.79 -2.29
C LEU A 53 -9.88 -9.56 -0.88
N ALA A 54 -10.60 -8.83 -0.03
CA ALA A 54 -10.22 -8.60 1.37
C ALA A 54 -10.12 -9.91 2.16
N ALA A 55 -11.10 -10.82 1.98
CA ALA A 55 -11.06 -12.16 2.56
C ALA A 55 -9.87 -12.99 2.05
N THR A 56 -9.52 -12.85 0.76
CA THR A 56 -8.38 -13.52 0.15
C THR A 56 -7.07 -13.03 0.76
N PHE A 57 -6.85 -11.72 0.87
CA PHE A 57 -5.65 -11.17 1.50
C PHE A 57 -5.54 -11.59 2.97
N TRP A 58 -6.65 -11.53 3.72
CA TRP A 58 -6.66 -11.97 5.11
C TRP A 58 -6.30 -13.45 5.25
N GLY A 59 -6.94 -14.32 4.48
CA GLY A 59 -6.70 -15.76 4.50
C GLY A 59 -5.29 -16.13 4.08
N TRP A 60 -4.81 -15.54 2.98
CA TRP A 60 -3.49 -15.82 2.44
C TRP A 60 -2.39 -15.32 3.39
N LEU A 61 -2.47 -14.08 3.88
CA LEU A 61 -1.47 -13.55 4.81
C LEU A 61 -1.45 -14.32 6.14
N ARG A 62 -2.62 -14.75 6.63
CA ARG A 62 -2.70 -15.63 7.81
C ARG A 62 -1.92 -16.92 7.60
N ASP A 63 -2.07 -17.55 6.43
CA ASP A 63 -1.41 -18.82 6.14
C ASP A 63 0.11 -18.62 5.98
N VAL A 64 0.55 -17.54 5.31
CA VAL A 64 1.99 -17.16 5.26
C VAL A 64 2.57 -16.92 6.66
N VAL A 65 1.83 -16.28 7.57
CA VAL A 65 2.29 -16.07 8.96
C VAL A 65 2.37 -17.39 9.72
N ARG A 66 1.45 -18.33 9.50
CA ARG A 66 1.50 -19.68 10.08
C ARG A 66 2.71 -20.46 9.58
N GLU A 67 2.95 -20.44 8.27
CA GLU A 67 4.11 -21.05 7.64
C GLU A 67 5.42 -20.46 8.17
N ALA A 68 5.49 -19.14 8.33
CA ALA A 68 6.63 -18.44 8.91
C ALA A 68 6.92 -18.87 10.35
N ASN A 69 5.87 -18.92 11.19
CA ASN A 69 5.98 -19.26 12.62
C ASN A 69 6.27 -20.75 12.88
N SER A 70 6.06 -21.63 11.89
CA SER A 70 6.44 -23.04 11.99
C SER A 70 7.95 -23.25 12.18
N GLY A 71 8.76 -22.25 11.81
CA GLY A 71 10.23 -22.29 11.91
C GLY A 71 10.93 -23.20 10.89
N THR A 72 10.17 -23.90 10.03
CA THR A 72 10.73 -24.90 9.10
C THR A 72 10.83 -24.43 7.65
N PHE A 73 9.95 -23.52 7.22
CA PHE A 73 9.82 -23.14 5.82
C PHE A 73 10.62 -21.89 5.43
N HIS A 74 10.77 -20.92 6.33
CA HIS A 74 11.42 -19.63 6.07
C HIS A 74 12.92 -19.67 6.39
N THR A 75 13.66 -20.48 5.62
CA THR A 75 15.12 -20.54 5.64
C THR A 75 15.75 -19.21 5.23
N GLU A 76 17.06 -19.04 5.41
CA GLU A 76 17.75 -17.80 5.03
C GLU A 76 17.57 -17.43 3.55
N PRO A 77 17.75 -18.36 2.58
CA PRO A 77 17.53 -18.04 1.17
C PRO A 77 16.08 -17.61 0.86
N VAL A 78 15.10 -18.22 1.53
CA VAL A 78 13.68 -17.86 1.38
C VAL A 78 13.42 -16.46 1.94
N ARG A 79 13.96 -16.12 3.12
CA ARG A 79 13.82 -14.78 3.71
C ARG A 79 14.52 -13.70 2.87
N HIS A 80 15.67 -14.02 2.28
CA HIS A 80 16.33 -13.15 1.33
C HIS A 80 15.45 -12.93 0.09
N GLY A 81 14.90 -14.00 -0.49
CA GLY A 81 13.96 -13.92 -1.60
C GLY A 81 12.72 -13.06 -1.30
N LEU A 82 12.12 -13.22 -0.13
CA LEU A 82 10.98 -12.38 0.32
C LEU A 82 11.37 -10.90 0.44
N ARG A 83 12.57 -10.59 0.95
CA ARG A 83 13.08 -9.22 1.01
C ARG A 83 13.25 -8.62 -0.39
N MET A 84 13.87 -9.38 -1.30
CA MET A 84 14.04 -8.95 -2.69
C MET A 84 12.69 -8.76 -3.39
N GLY A 85 11.73 -9.66 -3.15
CA GLY A 85 10.35 -9.51 -3.63
C GLY A 85 9.70 -8.22 -3.16
N MET A 86 9.84 -7.88 -1.87
CA MET A 86 9.31 -6.62 -1.33
C MET A 86 10.00 -5.39 -1.92
N VAL A 87 11.33 -5.43 -2.13
CA VAL A 87 12.07 -4.33 -2.79
C VAL A 87 11.58 -4.13 -4.22
N MET A 88 11.41 -5.21 -4.99
CA MET A 88 10.91 -5.13 -6.37
C MET A 88 9.46 -4.62 -6.42
N PHE A 89 8.61 -5.05 -5.48
CA PHE A 89 7.25 -4.55 -5.36
C PHE A 89 7.21 -3.03 -5.05
N ILE A 90 7.99 -2.56 -4.07
CA ILE A 90 8.10 -1.11 -3.78
C ILE A 90 8.63 -0.36 -5.00
N ALA A 91 9.63 -0.91 -5.70
CA ALA A 91 10.16 -0.29 -6.92
C ALA A 91 9.09 -0.15 -8.02
N SER A 92 8.21 -1.15 -8.19
CA SER A 92 7.08 -1.03 -9.12
C SER A 92 6.06 0.04 -8.70
N GLU A 93 5.79 0.20 -7.40
CA GLU A 93 4.92 1.26 -6.88
C GLU A 93 5.53 2.65 -7.12
N VAL A 94 6.85 2.81 -6.93
CA VAL A 94 7.55 4.07 -7.24
C VAL A 94 7.42 4.42 -8.72
N MET A 95 7.54 3.44 -9.64
CA MET A 95 7.33 3.67 -11.07
C MET A 95 5.87 3.98 -11.43
N PHE A 96 4.92 3.38 -10.72
CA PHE A 96 3.51 3.74 -10.85
C PHE A 96 3.25 5.20 -10.43
N PHE A 97 3.81 5.65 -9.30
CA PHE A 97 3.75 7.07 -8.91
C PHE A 97 4.49 8.00 -9.88
N PHE A 98 5.61 7.55 -10.44
CA PHE A 98 6.35 8.30 -11.45
C PHE A 98 5.47 8.66 -12.65
N ALA A 99 4.54 7.78 -13.06
CA ALA A 99 3.59 8.09 -14.14
C ALA A 99 2.67 9.26 -13.79
N PHE A 100 2.20 9.39 -12.54
CA PHE A 100 1.40 10.54 -12.10
C PHE A 100 2.21 11.83 -12.02
N PHE A 101 3.46 11.77 -11.54
CA PHE A 101 4.37 12.93 -11.60
C PHE A 101 4.63 13.36 -13.03
N TRP A 102 4.84 12.41 -13.94
CA TRP A 102 5.00 12.70 -15.35
C TRP A 102 3.75 13.39 -15.93
N ALA A 103 2.55 12.87 -15.62
CA ALA A 103 1.30 13.51 -16.04
C ALA A 103 1.17 14.95 -15.51
N PHE A 104 1.49 15.17 -14.23
CA PHE A 104 1.51 16.50 -13.62
C PHE A 104 2.48 17.46 -14.33
N PHE A 105 3.74 17.04 -14.56
CA PHE A 105 4.73 17.89 -15.24
C PHE A 105 4.38 18.13 -16.71
N HIS A 106 3.84 17.13 -17.38
CA HIS A 106 3.38 17.25 -18.76
C HIS A 106 2.22 18.26 -18.88
N ALA A 107 1.35 18.37 -17.88
CA ALA A 107 0.23 19.33 -17.88
C ALA A 107 0.60 20.73 -17.35
N SER A 108 1.63 20.85 -16.51
CA SER A 108 1.98 22.10 -15.83
C SER A 108 3.19 22.85 -16.40
N MET A 109 4.05 22.20 -17.18
CA MET A 109 5.30 22.80 -17.68
C MET A 109 5.27 23.02 -19.21
N PRO A 110 5.15 24.27 -19.69
CA PRO A 110 5.16 24.61 -21.12
C PRO A 110 6.40 24.18 -21.90
N ILE A 111 7.55 24.01 -21.21
CA ILE A 111 8.80 23.52 -21.81
C ILE A 111 8.70 22.05 -22.21
N LEU A 112 7.89 21.26 -21.50
CA LEU A 112 7.78 19.80 -21.71
C LEU A 112 6.63 19.42 -22.65
N SER A 113 5.58 20.25 -22.75
CA SER A 113 4.41 19.94 -23.56
C SER A 113 3.71 21.18 -24.09
N LYS A 114 3.19 21.07 -25.32
CA LYS A 114 2.28 22.07 -25.92
C LYS A 114 0.86 22.00 -25.34
N VAL A 115 0.55 20.93 -24.59
CA VAL A 115 -0.74 20.76 -23.90
C VAL A 115 -0.74 21.48 -22.55
N ALA A 116 0.43 21.83 -22.03
CA ALA A 116 0.54 22.52 -20.75
C ALA A 116 -0.09 23.91 -20.80
N GLN A 117 -0.73 24.32 -19.71
CA GLN A 117 -1.31 25.66 -19.60
C GLN A 117 -0.22 26.73 -19.55
N GLU A 118 -0.50 27.91 -20.12
CA GLU A 118 0.45 29.03 -20.16
C GLU A 118 0.80 29.56 -18.75
N SER A 119 -0.13 29.45 -17.80
CA SER A 119 0.08 29.78 -16.39
C SER A 119 -0.32 28.58 -15.51
N TRP A 120 0.54 28.22 -14.57
CA TRP A 120 0.26 27.20 -13.55
C TRP A 120 0.39 27.80 -12.15
N PRO A 121 -0.60 27.64 -11.26
CA PRO A 121 -1.89 26.96 -11.46
C PRO A 121 -2.82 27.65 -12.49
N PRO A 122 -3.84 26.95 -13.02
CA PRO A 122 -4.85 27.53 -13.88
C PRO A 122 -5.54 28.74 -13.22
N PRO A 123 -5.94 29.77 -14.00
CA PRO A 123 -6.71 30.89 -13.46
C PRO A 123 -8.01 30.41 -12.80
N GLY A 124 -8.30 30.89 -11.58
CA GLY A 124 -9.49 30.51 -10.82
C GLY A 124 -9.31 29.32 -9.88
N ILE A 125 -8.18 28.61 -9.95
CA ILE A 125 -7.82 27.59 -8.96
C ILE A 125 -7.04 28.23 -7.82
N GLU A 126 -7.57 28.15 -6.61
CA GLU A 126 -6.87 28.54 -5.38
C GLU A 126 -6.12 27.32 -4.82
N PRO A 127 -4.79 27.26 -4.94
CA PRO A 127 -4.00 26.14 -4.42
C PRO A 127 -4.01 26.14 -2.89
N LEU A 128 -3.85 24.94 -2.32
CA LEU A 128 -3.72 24.79 -0.88
C LEU A 128 -2.47 25.50 -0.35
N GLU A 129 -2.61 26.17 0.79
CA GLU A 129 -1.49 26.86 1.43
C GLU A 129 -0.50 25.83 2.01
N THR A 130 0.70 25.80 1.43
CA THR A 130 1.70 24.76 1.72
C THR A 130 2.21 24.74 3.16
N TRP A 131 2.25 25.89 3.84
CA TRP A 131 2.81 26.04 5.19
C TRP A 131 1.84 25.68 6.32
N THR A 132 0.61 25.26 5.98
CA THR A 132 -0.43 24.94 6.96
C THR A 132 -0.54 23.42 7.15
N LEU A 133 -1.64 22.81 6.71
CA LEU A 133 -1.91 21.39 6.83
C LEU A 133 -0.92 20.52 6.04
N PRO A 134 -0.51 20.84 4.79
CA PRO A 134 0.47 20.03 4.07
C PRO A 134 1.83 19.93 4.80
N PHE A 135 2.30 21.05 5.35
CA PHE A 135 3.53 21.08 6.14
C PHE A 135 3.40 20.26 7.42
N LEU A 136 2.30 20.40 8.15
CA LEU A 136 2.04 19.60 9.35
C LEU A 136 1.98 18.09 9.02
N ASN A 137 1.30 17.71 7.95
CA ASN A 137 1.23 16.33 7.47
C ASN A 137 2.62 15.77 7.13
N THR A 138 3.49 16.59 6.54
CA THR A 138 4.89 16.21 6.28
C THR A 138 5.64 15.94 7.59
N LEU A 139 5.49 16.81 8.59
CA LEU A 139 6.11 16.60 9.92
C LEU A 139 5.58 15.34 10.62
N ILE A 140 4.28 15.05 10.48
CA ILE A 140 3.66 13.84 11.03
C ILE A 140 4.28 12.59 10.39
N LEU A 141 4.41 12.56 9.07
CA LEU A 141 5.03 11.43 8.36
C LEU A 141 6.50 11.25 8.75
N LEU A 142 7.28 12.32 8.81
CA LEU A 142 8.69 12.26 9.26
C LEU A 142 8.81 11.75 10.69
N THR A 143 7.96 12.26 11.59
CA THR A 143 7.93 11.82 12.99
C THR A 143 7.51 10.35 13.10
N SER A 144 6.57 9.90 12.28
CA SER A 144 6.18 8.49 12.22
C SER A 144 7.37 7.59 11.81
N GLY A 145 8.21 8.04 10.87
CA GLY A 145 9.45 7.39 10.46
C GLY A 145 10.46 7.22 11.61
N VAL A 146 10.59 8.23 12.47
CA VAL A 146 11.42 8.15 13.68
C VAL A 146 10.85 7.12 14.66
N THR A 147 9.54 7.14 14.92
CA THR A 147 8.90 6.21 15.87
C THR A 147 8.98 4.74 15.44
N VAL A 148 8.85 4.44 14.15
CA VAL A 148 8.98 3.07 13.64
C VAL A 148 10.43 2.59 13.65
N THR A 149 11.38 3.49 13.39
CA THR A 149 12.82 3.20 13.51
C THR A 149 13.18 2.89 14.96
N TYR A 150 12.65 3.66 15.91
CA TYR A 150 12.75 3.36 17.33
C TYR A 150 12.16 1.98 17.68
N ALA A 151 10.96 1.67 17.19
CA ALA A 151 10.35 0.35 17.39
C ALA A 151 11.23 -0.78 16.85
N HIS A 152 11.82 -0.60 15.66
CA HIS A 152 12.74 -1.57 15.06
C HIS A 152 13.99 -1.82 15.91
N HIS A 153 14.60 -0.77 16.47
CA HIS A 153 15.73 -0.94 17.38
C HIS A 153 15.32 -1.61 18.70
N ALA A 154 14.15 -1.27 19.23
CA ALA A 154 13.63 -1.87 20.47
C ALA A 154 13.40 -3.38 20.34
N ILE A 155 12.82 -3.86 19.24
CA ILE A 155 12.62 -5.30 19.04
C ILE A 155 13.95 -6.05 18.87
N ARG A 156 14.95 -5.43 18.22
CA ARG A 156 16.30 -6.00 18.11
C ARG A 156 17.02 -6.08 19.46
N ALA A 157 16.75 -5.15 20.37
CA ALA A 157 17.26 -5.15 21.74
C ALA A 157 16.45 -6.05 22.71
N GLY A 158 15.40 -6.74 22.23
CA GLY A 158 14.53 -7.57 23.07
C GLY A 158 13.56 -6.78 23.97
N LEU A 159 13.46 -5.46 23.80
CA LEU A 159 12.62 -4.58 24.60
C LEU A 159 11.17 -4.56 24.09
N ARG A 160 10.40 -5.61 24.41
CA ARG A 160 9.02 -5.79 23.90
C ARG A 160 8.09 -4.61 24.20
N LYS A 161 8.16 -4.02 25.41
CA LYS A 161 7.28 -2.90 25.80
C LYS A 161 7.55 -1.66 24.94
N GLU A 162 8.82 -1.35 24.70
CA GLU A 162 9.22 -0.20 23.88
C GLU A 162 8.91 -0.41 22.40
N PHE A 163 9.07 -1.64 21.88
CA PHE A 163 8.61 -1.99 20.54
C PHE A 163 7.11 -1.71 20.35
N ILE A 164 6.27 -2.16 21.29
CA ILE A 164 4.81 -1.95 21.22
C ILE A 164 4.48 -0.45 21.29
N ARG A 165 5.14 0.30 22.18
CA ARG A 165 4.95 1.76 22.30
C ARG A 165 5.32 2.50 21.02
N GLY A 166 6.49 2.20 20.46
CA GLY A 166 6.96 2.82 19.22
C GLY A 166 6.01 2.53 18.05
N LEU A 167 5.62 1.27 17.88
CA LEU A 167 4.69 0.86 16.83
C LEU A 167 3.30 1.49 17.00
N ALA A 168 2.78 1.55 18.23
CA ALA A 168 1.52 2.21 18.52
C ALA A 168 1.56 3.71 18.19
N ALA A 169 2.65 4.40 18.55
CA ALA A 169 2.85 5.80 18.19
C ALA A 169 2.87 6.01 16.67
N THR A 170 3.56 5.16 15.92
CA THR A 170 3.56 5.19 14.44
C THR A 170 2.14 5.05 13.89
N MET A 171 1.36 4.09 14.38
CA MET A 171 -0.02 3.86 13.90
C MET A 171 -0.92 5.06 14.21
N VAL A 172 -0.83 5.65 15.41
CA VAL A 172 -1.60 6.85 15.78
C VAL A 172 -1.26 8.02 14.87
N LEU A 173 0.02 8.27 14.61
CA LEU A 173 0.44 9.32 13.67
C LEU A 173 -0.06 9.07 12.24
N GLY A 174 -0.08 7.81 11.80
CA GLY A 174 -0.65 7.42 10.50
C GLY A 174 -2.15 7.69 10.41
N PHE A 175 -2.94 7.33 11.43
CA PHE A 175 -4.37 7.64 11.46
C PHE A 175 -4.64 9.14 11.55
N LEU A 176 -3.82 9.89 12.29
CA LEU A 176 -3.89 11.35 12.34
C LEU A 176 -3.64 11.97 10.96
N PHE A 177 -2.61 11.53 10.25
CA PHE A 177 -2.34 11.95 8.87
C PHE A 177 -3.54 11.69 7.95
N LEU A 178 -4.12 10.48 7.99
CA LEU A 178 -5.29 10.14 7.16
C LEU A 178 -6.51 11.03 7.49
N GLY A 179 -6.73 11.31 8.77
CA GLY A 179 -7.82 12.20 9.21
C GLY A 179 -7.63 13.64 8.74
N LEU A 180 -6.41 14.17 8.85
CA LEU A 180 -6.07 15.51 8.36
C LEU A 180 -6.18 15.60 6.84
N GLN A 181 -5.78 14.55 6.11
CA GLN A 181 -5.93 14.51 4.66
C GLN A 181 -7.39 14.50 4.22
N ALA A 182 -8.24 13.74 4.91
CA ALA A 182 -9.68 13.76 4.66
C ALA A 182 -10.30 15.13 4.96
N TYR A 183 -9.87 15.78 6.04
CA TYR A 183 -10.28 17.15 6.38
C TYR A 183 -9.87 18.15 5.28
N GLU A 184 -8.61 18.12 4.85
CA GLU A 184 -8.08 18.96 3.78
C GLU A 184 -8.88 18.79 2.48
N TYR A 185 -9.17 17.54 2.09
CA TYR A 185 -9.93 17.25 0.88
C TYR A 185 -11.38 17.75 0.96
N SER A 186 -12.00 17.73 2.14
CA SER A 186 -13.35 18.27 2.33
C SER A 186 -13.45 19.81 2.31
N HIS A 187 -12.32 20.50 2.48
CA HIS A 187 -12.24 21.98 2.50
C HIS A 187 -11.47 22.54 1.30
N ALA A 188 -11.05 21.71 0.35
CA ALA A 188 -10.36 22.17 -0.85
C ALA A 188 -11.27 23.06 -1.71
N ALA A 189 -10.70 24.15 -2.24
CA ALA A 189 -11.43 25.12 -3.07
C ALA A 189 -11.71 24.61 -4.50
N PHE A 190 -11.13 23.48 -4.88
CA PHE A 190 -11.25 22.85 -6.19
C PHE A 190 -11.65 21.37 -6.04
N GLY A 191 -12.47 20.88 -6.96
CA GLY A 191 -12.91 19.49 -7.06
C GLY A 191 -12.07 18.66 -8.03
N PHE A 192 -12.44 17.39 -8.20
CA PHE A 192 -11.77 16.48 -9.14
C PHE A 192 -12.08 16.78 -10.62
N THR A 193 -13.16 17.50 -10.89
CA THR A 193 -13.63 17.83 -12.26
C THR A 193 -13.19 19.20 -12.74
N ASP A 194 -12.50 19.97 -11.90
CA ASP A 194 -11.97 21.30 -12.21
C ASP A 194 -10.56 21.20 -12.83
#